data_AF-A0A9D4G5Y6-F1
#
_entry.id   AF-A0A9D4G5Y6-F1
#
_cell.length_a   1.000
_cell.length_b   1.000
_cell.length_c   1.000
_cell.angle_alpha   90.00
_cell.angle_beta   90.00
_cell.angle_gamma   90.00
#
_symmetry.space_group_name_H-M   'P 1'
#
loop_
_entity.id
_entity.type
_entity.pdbx_description
1 polymer ?
#
loop_
_entity_poly.entity_id
_entity_poly.type
_entity_poly.pdbx_seq_one_letter_code
_entity_poly.pdbx_strand_id
1 'polypeptide(L)'
;MKCCSTYPKGEIREGLLIAEHYAMVDVISKKFALPISTVEENMKWALRRLRSSTFSQCAKCAILLRKFESSTCQEMRLQLRKERALHNQRQMLERKYYYAKRQAAKSIPDVFLSLIVDGMDQ
;
A
#
# COMPACT_ATOMS: atom_id res chain seq x y z
N MET A 1 19.38 7.80 28.23
CA MET A 1 18.34 8.59 27.56
C MET A 1 16.99 7.95 27.86
N LYS A 2 16.19 8.58 28.73
CA LYS A 2 14.84 8.12 29.10
C LYS A 2 13.84 8.86 28.21
N CYS A 3 13.00 8.14 27.48
CA CYS A 3 11.71 8.65 27.04
C CYS A 3 10.62 7.71 27.55
N CYS A 4 9.96 8.14 28.63
CA CYS A 4 8.61 7.75 29.05
C CYS A 4 7.61 7.99 27.89
N SER A 5 6.38 7.46 27.85
CA SER A 5 5.50 7.01 28.93
C SER A 5 4.52 5.96 28.40
N THR A 6 4.11 5.07 29.29
CA THR A 6 2.96 4.18 29.13
C THR A 6 1.66 5.00 29.22
N TYR A 7 0.88 5.06 28.13
CA TYR A 7 -0.51 5.54 28.16
C TYR A 7 -1.48 4.36 28.33
N PRO A 8 -2.61 4.55 29.05
CA PRO A 8 -3.56 3.48 29.29
C PRO A 8 -4.24 3.06 27.98
N LYS A 9 -4.25 1.75 27.74
CA LYS A 9 -4.97 1.07 26.66
C LYS A 9 -6.46 1.10 26.99
N GLY A 10 -7.33 1.46 26.04
CA GLY A 10 -8.77 1.27 26.23
C GLY A 10 -9.62 2.15 25.35
N GLU A 11 -10.11 3.26 25.90
CA GLU A 11 -11.36 3.85 25.41
C GLU A 11 -11.23 5.29 24.85
N ILE A 12 -10.14 6.00 25.15
CA ILE A 12 -9.95 7.39 24.66
C ILE A 12 -9.50 7.42 23.18
N ARG A 13 -9.01 6.30 22.64
CA ARG A 13 -8.39 6.25 21.31
C ARG A 13 -9.38 6.38 20.15
N GLU A 14 -10.63 5.94 20.30
CA GLU A 14 -11.57 5.97 19.17
C GLU A 14 -12.01 7.40 18.84
N GLY A 15 -12.36 8.21 19.84
CA GLY A 15 -12.73 9.62 19.62
C GLY A 15 -11.59 10.47 19.06
N LEU A 16 -10.35 10.24 19.53
CA LEU A 16 -9.17 10.96 19.04
C LEU A 16 -8.81 10.56 17.60
N LEU A 17 -8.88 9.26 17.28
CA LEU A 17 -8.65 8.75 15.92
C LEU A 17 -9.70 9.24 14.93
N ILE A 18 -10.95 9.41 15.37
CA ILE A 18 -12.04 9.95 14.56
C ILE A 18 -11.80 11.45 14.28
N ALA A 19 -11.43 12.23 15.29
CA ALA A 19 -11.10 13.65 15.12
C ALA A 19 -9.89 13.88 14.19
N GLU A 20 -8.84 13.07 14.35
CA GLU A 20 -7.66 13.08 13.46
C GLU A 20 -8.03 12.62 12.03
N HIS A 21 -8.93 11.64 11.89
CA HIS A 21 -9.43 11.19 10.60
C HIS A 21 -10.19 12.29 9.87
N TYR A 22 -11.13 12.96 10.54
CA TYR A 22 -11.88 14.07 9.95
C TYR A 22 -10.98 15.26 9.61
N ALA A 23 -10.02 15.61 10.47
CA ALA A 23 -9.04 16.65 10.17
C ALA A 23 -8.21 16.31 8.92
N MET A 24 -7.82 15.04 8.73
CA MET A 24 -7.05 14.60 7.57
C MET A 24 -7.90 14.61 6.29
N VAL A 25 -9.15 14.16 6.36
CA VAL A 25 -10.12 14.21 5.24
C VAL A 25 -10.34 15.65 4.79
N ASP A 26 -10.51 16.58 5.73
CA ASP A 26 -10.71 18.00 5.46
C ASP A 26 -9.50 18.64 4.77
N VAL A 27 -8.28 18.32 5.25
CA VAL A 27 -7.03 18.81 4.65
C VAL A 27 -6.86 18.29 3.23
N ILE A 28 -7.17 17.00 2.98
CA ILE A 28 -7.07 16.41 1.65
C ILE A 28 -8.13 17.01 0.72
N SER A 29 -9.38 17.12 1.18
CA SER A 29 -10.47 17.73 0.41
C SER A 29 -10.12 19.16 -0.01
N LYS A 30 -9.66 20.01 0.92
CA LYS A 30 -9.27 21.39 0.65
C LYS A 30 -8.06 21.48 -0.28
N LYS A 31 -7.06 20.63 -0.08
CA LYS A 31 -5.82 20.65 -0.87
C LYS A 31 -6.03 20.23 -2.33
N PHE A 32 -6.96 19.30 -2.56
CA PHE A 32 -7.20 18.72 -3.90
C PHE A 32 -8.53 19.17 -4.52
N ALA A 33 -9.26 20.08 -3.87
CA ALA A 33 -10.60 20.52 -4.27
C ALA A 33 -11.56 19.35 -4.55
N LEU A 34 -11.46 18.29 -3.75
CA LEU A 34 -12.29 17.09 -3.88
C LEU A 34 -13.46 17.14 -2.88
N PRO A 35 -14.67 16.67 -3.25
CA PRO A 35 -15.75 16.50 -2.29
C PRO A 35 -15.31 15.59 -1.13
N ILE A 36 -15.70 15.95 0.09
CA ILE A 36 -15.41 15.16 1.31
C ILE A 36 -15.91 13.72 1.15
N SER A 37 -17.10 13.53 0.58
CA SER A 37 -17.68 12.21 0.28
C SER A 37 -16.77 11.35 -0.61
N THR A 38 -16.14 11.95 -1.62
CA THR A 38 -15.18 11.28 -2.50
C THR A 38 -13.90 10.89 -1.76
N VAL A 39 -13.40 11.76 -0.87
CA VAL A 39 -12.22 11.45 -0.04
C VAL A 39 -12.52 10.30 0.92
N GLU A 40 -13.69 10.29 1.55
CA GLU A 40 -14.13 9.22 2.45
C GLU A 40 -14.32 7.89 1.72
N GLU A 41 -14.95 7.88 0.54
CA GLU A 41 -15.10 6.67 -0.27
C GLU A 41 -13.75 6.11 -0.71
N ASN A 42 -12.82 6.97 -1.13
CA ASN A 42 -11.46 6.57 -1.50
C ASN A 42 -10.70 5.98 -0.30
N MET A 43 -10.85 6.55 0.89
CA MET A 43 -10.26 6.01 2.12
C MET A 43 -10.90 4.67 2.51
N LYS A 44 -12.22 4.54 2.43
CA LYS A 44 -12.94 3.27 2.65
C LYS A 44 -12.49 2.19 1.66
N TRP A 45 -12.28 2.55 0.40
CA TRP A 45 -11.80 1.65 -0.64
C TRP A 45 -10.35 1.21 -0.39
N ALA A 46 -9.48 2.14 0.02
CA ALA A 46 -8.10 1.83 0.43
C ALA A 46 -8.06 0.88 1.65
N LEU A 47 -8.93 1.09 2.64
CA LEU A 47 -9.05 0.24 3.82
C LEU A 47 -9.60 -1.16 3.50
N ARG A 48 -10.59 -1.26 2.59
CA ARG A 48 -11.07 -2.57 2.09
C ARG A 48 -9.97 -3.32 1.34
N ARG A 49 -9.22 -2.63 0.46
CA ARG A 49 -8.09 -3.21 -0.28
C ARG A 49 -6.98 -3.73 0.63
N LEU A 50 -6.79 -3.13 1.80
CA LEU A 50 -5.87 -3.64 2.82
C LEU A 50 -6.36 -4.93 3.50
N ARG A 51 -7.67 -5.17 3.56
CA ARG A 51 -8.29 -6.27 4.32
C ARG A 51 -8.62 -7.53 3.51
N SER A 52 -8.76 -7.48 2.19
CA SER A 52 -9.52 -8.51 1.45
C SER A 52 -8.79 -9.48 0.52
N SER A 53 -7.49 -9.75 0.66
CA SER A 53 -6.91 -10.93 -0.02
C SER A 53 -5.54 -11.32 0.50
N THR A 54 -5.48 -12.50 1.13
CA THR A 54 -4.25 -13.16 1.57
C THR A 54 -3.38 -13.66 0.40
N PHE A 55 -3.93 -13.72 -0.82
CA PHE A 55 -3.24 -14.24 -2.01
C PHE A 55 -2.55 -13.17 -2.90
N SER A 56 -2.89 -11.88 -2.75
CA SER A 56 -2.37 -10.80 -3.65
C SER A 56 -1.41 -9.82 -2.96
N GLN A 57 -1.13 -10.01 -1.68
CA GLN A 57 -0.25 -9.11 -0.95
C GLN A 57 1.19 -9.61 -1.02
N CYS A 58 2.04 -8.87 -1.75
CA CYS A 58 3.48 -9.12 -1.74
C CYS A 58 3.99 -9.18 -0.28
N ALA A 59 4.59 -10.32 0.10
CA ALA A 59 5.06 -10.54 1.47
C ALA A 59 5.99 -9.42 1.95
N LYS A 60 6.85 -8.91 1.06
CA LYS A 60 7.73 -7.77 1.37
C LYS A 60 6.96 -6.48 1.65
N CYS A 61 5.92 -6.17 0.87
CA CYS A 61 5.03 -5.05 1.14
C CYS A 61 4.33 -5.18 2.51
N ALA A 62 3.84 -6.37 2.83
CA ALA A 62 3.20 -6.63 4.12
C ALA A 62 4.18 -6.44 5.30
N ILE A 63 5.41 -6.93 5.18
CA ILE A 63 6.46 -6.75 6.19
C ILE A 63 6.80 -5.25 6.35
N LEU A 64 7.00 -4.53 5.25
CA LEU A 64 7.32 -3.10 5.29
C LEU A 64 6.19 -2.28 5.92
N LEU A 65 4.94 -2.63 5.63
CA LEU A 65 3.77 -2.00 6.24
C LEU A 65 3.72 -2.24 7.75
N ARG A 66 3.87 -3.51 8.19
CA ARG A 66 3.90 -3.83 9.63
C ARG A 66 5.02 -3.09 10.36
N LYS A 67 6.22 -3.06 9.79
CA LYS A 67 7.35 -2.29 10.34
C LYS A 67 7.04 -0.80 10.42
N PHE A 68 6.34 -0.26 9.43
CA PHE A 68 5.96 1.15 9.39
C PHE A 68 4.92 1.47 10.46
N GLU A 69 3.91 0.62 10.63
CA GLU A 69 2.88 0.75 11.67
C GLU A 69 3.47 0.63 13.07
N SER A 70 4.46 -0.23 13.28
CA SER A 70 5.14 -0.38 14.57
C SER A 70 6.19 0.69 14.88
N SER A 71 6.57 1.51 13.89
CA SER A 71 7.63 2.52 14.05
C SER A 71 7.06 3.90 14.38
N THR A 72 7.47 4.45 15.52
CA THR A 72 7.18 5.85 15.93
C THR A 72 8.27 6.83 15.51
N CYS A 73 9.50 6.35 15.27
CA CYS A 73 10.63 7.17 14.85
C CYS A 73 10.45 7.69 13.40
N GLN A 74 10.56 9.01 13.22
CA GLN A 74 10.41 9.65 11.91
C GLN A 74 11.49 9.23 10.91
N GLU A 75 12.73 9.09 11.35
CA GLU A 75 13.84 8.66 10.49
C GLU A 75 13.64 7.25 9.95
N MET A 76 13.25 6.31 10.83
CA MET A 76 12.92 4.94 10.46
C MET A 76 11.74 4.89 9.48
N ARG A 77 10.70 5.68 9.72
CA ARG A 77 9.55 5.80 8.80
C ARG A 77 9.96 6.33 7.43
N LEU A 78 10.93 7.25 7.36
CA LEU A 78 11.47 7.75 6.10
C LEU A 78 12.25 6.67 5.34
N GLN A 79 13.08 5.89 6.04
CA GLN A 79 13.81 4.76 5.45
C GLN A 79 12.86 3.69 4.90
N LEU A 80 11.85 3.30 5.67
CA LEU A 80 10.82 2.35 5.24
C LEU A 80 10.05 2.83 3.99
N ARG A 81 9.79 4.13 3.88
CA ARG A 81 9.20 4.73 2.66
C ARG A 81 10.13 4.59 1.45
N LYS A 82 11.43 4.85 1.61
CA LYS A 82 12.43 4.67 0.55
C LYS A 82 12.52 3.21 0.11
N GLU A 83 12.59 2.28 1.06
CA GLU A 83 12.62 0.84 0.78
C GLU A 83 11.37 0.38 0.02
N ARG A 84 10.19 0.87 0.41
CA ARG A 84 8.93 0.56 -0.27
C ARG A 84 8.91 1.11 -1.69
N ALA A 85 9.39 2.35 -1.90
CA ALA A 85 9.48 2.95 -3.23
C ALA A 85 10.40 2.14 -4.15
N LEU A 86 11.57 1.75 -3.68
CA LEU A 86 12.52 0.91 -4.42
C LEU A 86 11.92 -0.46 -4.77
N HIS A 87 11.23 -1.09 -3.82
CA HIS A 87 10.58 -2.36 -4.07
C HIS A 87 9.50 -2.26 -5.15
N ASN A 88 8.64 -1.23 -5.09
CA ASN A 88 7.62 -0.98 -6.11
C ASN A 88 8.23 -0.75 -7.49
N GLN A 89 9.36 -0.03 -7.56
CA GLN A 89 10.08 0.19 -8.82
C GLN A 89 10.58 -1.13 -9.43
N ARG A 90 11.13 -2.03 -8.63
CA ARG A 90 11.57 -3.36 -9.10
C ARG A 90 10.40 -4.19 -9.61
N GLN A 91 9.31 -4.24 -8.86
CA GLN A 91 8.09 -4.95 -9.26
C GLN A 91 7.51 -4.40 -10.58
N MET A 92 7.57 -3.08 -10.78
CA MET A 92 7.18 -2.46 -12.05
C MET A 92 8.07 -2.92 -13.22
N LEU A 93 9.39 -3.00 -13.02
CA LEU A 93 10.31 -3.47 -14.05
C LEU A 93 10.07 -4.94 -14.41
N GLU A 94 9.90 -5.79 -13.40
CA GLU A 94 9.57 -7.21 -13.58
C GLU A 94 8.26 -7.38 -14.35
N ARG A 95 7.22 -6.61 -14.00
CA ARG A 95 5.94 -6.61 -14.72
C ARG A 95 6.10 -6.17 -16.18
N LYS A 96 6.87 -5.12 -16.45
CA LYS A 96 7.14 -4.68 -17.83
C LYS A 96 7.82 -5.78 -18.65
N TYR A 97 8.82 -6.44 -18.07
CA TYR A 97 9.52 -7.54 -18.73
C TYR A 97 8.60 -8.72 -19.03
N TYR A 98 7.81 -9.14 -18.04
CA TYR A 98 6.82 -10.20 -18.18
C TYR A 98 5.82 -9.89 -19.30
N TYR A 99 5.25 -8.69 -19.31
CA TYR A 99 4.27 -8.31 -20.34
C TYR A 99 4.88 -8.22 -21.74
N ALA A 100 6.11 -7.74 -21.87
CA ALA A 100 6.82 -7.74 -23.15
C ALA A 100 7.03 -9.16 -23.68
N LYS A 101 7.48 -10.09 -22.82
CA LYS A 101 7.63 -11.51 -23.18
C LYS A 101 6.30 -12.15 -23.54
N ARG A 102 5.23 -11.85 -22.81
CA ARG A 102 3.88 -12.33 -23.10
C ARG A 102 3.38 -11.84 -24.45
N GLN A 103 3.60 -10.57 -24.80
CA GLN A 103 3.24 -10.03 -26.10
C GLN A 103 4.04 -10.71 -27.23
N ALA A 104 5.36 -10.89 -27.05
CA ALA A 104 6.19 -11.60 -28.02
C ALA A 104 5.73 -13.05 -28.23
N ALA A 105 5.38 -13.76 -27.16
CA ALA A 105 4.85 -15.11 -27.24
C ALA A 105 3.51 -15.18 -27.98
N LYS A 106 2.62 -14.20 -27.77
CA LYS A 106 1.38 -14.08 -28.54
C LYS A 106 1.61 -13.82 -30.03
N SER A 107 2.69 -13.12 -30.40
CA SER A 107 3.01 -12.82 -31.80
C SER A 107 3.65 -13.97 -32.57
N ILE A 108 4.18 -14.99 -31.87
CA ILE A 108 4.86 -16.14 -32.50
C ILE A 108 4.37 -17.44 -31.84
N PRO A 109 3.09 -17.82 -32.03
CA PRO A 109 2.48 -18.94 -31.31
C PRO A 109 3.20 -20.29 -31.58
N ASP A 110 3.80 -20.46 -32.75
CA ASP A 110 4.46 -21.71 -33.15
C ASP A 110 5.80 -21.96 -32.43
N VAL A 111 6.37 -20.94 -31.79
CA VAL A 111 7.65 -21.04 -31.04
C VAL A 111 7.41 -21.26 -29.54
N PHE A 112 6.27 -20.83 -29.01
CA PHE A 112 5.96 -20.91 -27.59
C PHE A 112 4.85 -21.93 -27.32
N LEU A 113 5.24 -23.15 -26.89
CA LEU A 113 4.35 -24.28 -26.62
C LEU A 113 3.26 -24.01 -25.56
N SER A 114 3.51 -23.11 -24.60
CA SER A 114 2.50 -22.68 -23.64
C SER A 114 2.85 -21.31 -23.05
N LEU A 115 1.82 -20.47 -22.89
CA LEU A 115 1.89 -19.24 -22.11
C LEU A 115 1.53 -19.58 -20.67
N ILE A 116 2.52 -19.66 -19.78
CA ILE A 116 2.25 -19.75 -18.34
C ILE A 116 1.71 -18.39 -17.92
N VAL A 117 0.39 -18.32 -17.72
CA VAL A 117 -0.28 -17.16 -17.13
C VAL A 117 -0.06 -17.26 -15.63
N ASP A 118 1.06 -16.69 -15.16
CA ASP A 118 1.27 -16.53 -13.72
C ASP A 118 0.24 -15.51 -13.20
N GLY A 119 -0.20 -15.66 -11.95
CA GLY A 119 -1.25 -14.86 -11.30
C GLY A 119 -0.90 -13.38 -11.12
N MET A 120 0.14 -12.87 -11.76
CA MET A 120 0.52 -11.45 -11.81
C MET A 120 -0.56 -10.55 -12.45
N ASP A 121 -1.48 -11.15 -13.21
CA ASP A 121 -2.63 -10.51 -13.89
C ASP A 121 -3.92 -10.45 -13.05
N GLN A 122 -3.94 -11.03 -11.85
CA GLN A 122 -5.07 -10.94 -10.90
C GLN A 122 -4.80 -9.88 -9.82
#